data_AF-A0A8J3WW38-F1
#
_entry.id   AF-A0A8J3WW38-F1
#
_cell.length_a   1.000
_cell.length_b   1.000
_cell.length_c   1.000
_cell.angle_alpha   90.00
_cell.angle_beta   90.00
_cell.angle_gamma   90.00
#
_symmetry.space_group_name_H-M   'P 1'
#
loop_
_entity.id
_entity.type
_entity.pdbx_description
1 polymer ?
#
loop_
_entity_poly.entity_id
_entity_poly.type
_entity_poly.pdbx_seq_one_letter_code
_entity_poly.pdbx_strand_id
1 'polypeptide(L)'
;MDHQASAWNPIGSLYAYRALDPVIGLVAAIADDFAERPIPYGQVPEQVADLLSDFSSRLGNDPGRPAVAERAALSGRVLDGLAVEAAAVRKAAIVFTERGTGAAEPRLRRAGREAVTALQEACERVEGSPLRLADRRLDAVFGRARDVLGNPAVAGVFGASPIDTGGTSCLPSLLGREMTVLYDAVAATVTRPEFTGLRQQRRMAAFQRVARRGAETFALAMVAKDDESLDAAMESAYGWARGLQDLIAGIDVARAWVDRRYLFALQLPERDILPVNPVGEVELDVPGLQVMAAEGLPHTVTLTIDMEICCSTAGCVSISCQSSGGCACEA
;
A
#
# COMPACT_ATOMS: atom_id res chain seq x y z
N MET A 1 -26.51 8.92 11.82
CA MET A 1 -25.81 9.14 10.54
C MET A 1 -25.36 7.77 10.08
N ASP A 2 -26.21 7.11 9.31
CA ASP A 2 -25.84 5.87 8.64
C ASP A 2 -24.78 6.26 7.60
N HIS A 3 -23.52 5.94 7.89
CA HIS A 3 -22.44 6.07 6.92
C HIS A 3 -22.81 5.18 5.73
N GLN A 4 -23.36 5.78 4.67
CA GLN A 4 -23.31 5.20 3.33
C GLN A 4 -21.90 4.67 3.18
N ALA A 5 -21.77 3.35 3.05
CA ALA A 5 -20.50 2.71 2.77
C ALA A 5 -19.93 3.43 1.56
N SER A 6 -18.98 4.32 1.81
CA SER A 6 -18.35 5.14 0.78
C SER A 6 -17.73 4.14 -0.18
N ALA A 7 -18.38 3.96 -1.34
CA ALA A 7 -17.80 3.22 -2.42
C ALA A 7 -16.61 4.08 -2.87
N TRP A 8 -15.42 3.74 -2.37
CA TRP A 8 -14.20 4.37 -2.83
C TRP A 8 -14.16 4.29 -4.35
N ASN A 9 -13.68 5.36 -4.99
CA ASN A 9 -13.43 5.30 -6.42
C ASN A 9 -12.35 4.22 -6.69
N PRO A 10 -12.25 3.71 -7.93
CA PRO A 10 -11.31 2.62 -8.23
C PRO A 10 -9.84 2.94 -7.89
N ILE A 11 -9.42 4.21 -7.95
CA ILE A 11 -8.06 4.63 -7.58
C ILE A 11 -7.86 4.50 -6.06
N GLY A 12 -8.84 4.94 -5.26
CA GLY A 12 -8.84 4.77 -3.81
C GLY A 12 -8.84 3.30 -3.41
N SER A 13 -9.62 2.45 -4.11
CA SER A 13 -9.59 0.99 -3.91
C SER A 13 -8.21 0.39 -4.22
N LEU A 14 -7.59 0.75 -5.35
CA LEU A 14 -6.22 0.34 -5.68
C LEU A 14 -5.21 0.73 -4.60
N TYR A 15 -5.31 1.96 -4.09
CA TYR A 15 -4.46 2.41 -2.99
C TYR A 15 -4.67 1.55 -1.74
N ALA A 16 -5.92 1.26 -1.37
CA ALA A 16 -6.22 0.40 -0.23
C ALA A 16 -5.74 -1.05 -0.42
N TYR A 17 -5.89 -1.65 -1.60
CA TYR A 17 -5.35 -2.98 -1.90
C TYR A 17 -3.83 -3.00 -1.71
N ARG A 18 -3.12 -1.97 -2.19
CA ARG A 18 -1.67 -1.86 -2.02
C ARG A 18 -1.29 -1.72 -0.54
N ALA A 19 -2.00 -0.87 0.20
CA ALA A 19 -1.82 -0.66 1.63
C ALA A 19 -2.09 -1.92 2.47
N LEU A 20 -3.01 -2.77 2.03
CA LEU A 20 -3.46 -3.98 2.71
C LEU A 20 -2.87 -5.28 2.11
N ASP A 21 -1.85 -5.21 1.24
CA ASP A 21 -1.18 -6.41 0.74
C ASP A 21 -0.71 -7.39 1.84
N PRO A 22 -0.32 -6.95 3.06
CA PRO A 22 -0.03 -7.84 4.18
C PRO A 22 -1.16 -8.82 4.53
N VAL A 23 -2.42 -8.50 4.20
CA VAL A 23 -3.57 -9.40 4.37
C VAL A 23 -3.44 -10.64 3.49
N ILE A 24 -2.94 -10.50 2.27
CA ILE A 24 -2.71 -11.64 1.37
C ILE A 24 -1.56 -12.52 1.90
N GLY A 25 -0.52 -11.89 2.44
CA GLY A 25 0.56 -12.61 3.14
C GLY A 25 0.05 -13.40 4.34
N LEU A 26 -0.87 -12.82 5.13
CA LEU A 26 -1.52 -13.50 6.24
C LEU A 26 -2.28 -14.75 5.78
N VAL A 27 -3.11 -14.64 4.74
CA VAL A 27 -3.88 -15.79 4.23
C VAL A 27 -2.97 -16.86 3.65
N ALA A 28 -1.89 -16.47 2.96
CA ALA A 28 -0.88 -17.43 2.52
C ALA A 28 -0.22 -18.16 3.70
N ALA A 29 -0.05 -17.51 4.84
CA ALA A 29 0.49 -18.13 6.05
C ALA A 29 -0.47 -19.14 6.67
N ILE A 30 -1.76 -18.80 6.71
CA ILE A 30 -2.82 -19.73 7.14
C ILE A 30 -2.90 -20.93 6.18
N ALA A 31 -2.79 -20.69 4.87
CA ALA A 31 -2.84 -21.73 3.85
C ALA A 31 -1.70 -22.74 3.98
N ASP A 32 -0.48 -22.27 4.25
CA ASP A 32 0.65 -23.18 4.49
C ASP A 32 0.50 -23.92 5.82
N ASP A 33 0.05 -23.24 6.87
CA ASP A 33 -0.24 -23.89 8.15
C ASP A 33 -1.34 -24.96 8.04
N PHE A 34 -2.35 -24.72 7.21
CA PHE A 34 -3.39 -25.71 6.86
C PHE A 34 -2.79 -26.95 6.18
N ALA A 35 -1.86 -26.76 5.24
CA ALA A 35 -1.19 -27.85 4.55
C ALA A 35 -0.26 -28.66 5.48
N GLU A 36 0.45 -27.99 6.39
CA GLU A 36 1.38 -28.62 7.33
C GLU A 36 0.68 -29.28 8.53
N ARG A 37 -0.42 -28.68 9.01
CA ARG A 37 -1.16 -29.11 10.20
C ARG A 37 -2.66 -29.18 9.92
N PRO A 38 -3.16 -30.14 9.14
CA PRO A 38 -4.57 -30.18 8.73
C PRO A 38 -5.54 -30.55 9.88
N ILE A 39 -5.08 -31.24 10.94
CA ILE A 39 -5.94 -31.78 12.00
C ILE A 39 -6.76 -30.66 12.72
N PRO A 40 -6.16 -29.54 13.18
CA PRO A 40 -6.91 -28.40 13.72
C PRO A 40 -8.01 -27.84 12.82
N TYR A 41 -7.89 -27.99 11.50
CA TYR A 41 -8.81 -27.44 10.52
C TYR A 41 -9.97 -28.38 10.15
N GLY A 42 -10.18 -29.46 10.90
CA GLY A 42 -11.22 -30.46 10.61
C GLY A 42 -12.67 -29.94 10.60
N GLN A 43 -12.92 -28.72 11.08
CA GLN A 43 -14.23 -28.06 11.04
C GLN A 43 -14.35 -27.02 9.90
N VAL A 44 -13.29 -26.81 9.12
CA VAL A 44 -13.31 -25.87 7.99
C VAL A 44 -14.17 -26.46 6.85
N PRO A 45 -15.17 -25.72 6.34
CA PRO A 45 -15.97 -26.17 5.22
C PRO A 45 -15.13 -26.43 3.97
N GLU A 46 -15.51 -27.43 3.17
CA GLU A 46 -14.80 -27.84 1.94
C GLU A 46 -14.50 -26.64 1.02
N GLN A 47 -15.48 -25.75 0.83
CA GLN A 47 -15.31 -24.54 0.00
C GLN A 47 -14.16 -23.63 0.48
N VAL A 48 -13.95 -23.52 1.80
CA VAL A 48 -12.86 -22.71 2.37
C VAL A 48 -11.55 -23.48 2.38
N ALA A 49 -11.60 -24.81 2.56
CA ALA A 49 -10.44 -25.68 2.39
C ALA A 49 -9.89 -25.61 0.95
N ASP A 50 -10.77 -25.57 -0.05
CA ASP A 50 -10.38 -25.37 -1.46
C ASP A 50 -9.69 -24.01 -1.66
N LEU A 51 -10.20 -22.93 -1.03
CA LEU A 51 -9.55 -21.62 -1.07
C LEU A 51 -8.17 -21.64 -0.43
N LEU A 52 -8.01 -22.29 0.72
CA LEU A 52 -6.71 -22.45 1.39
C LEU A 52 -5.73 -23.26 0.52
N SER A 53 -6.19 -24.37 -0.06
CA SER A 53 -5.40 -25.17 -0.99
C SER A 53 -4.98 -24.37 -2.23
N ASP A 54 -5.89 -23.58 -2.77
CA ASP A 54 -5.63 -22.66 -3.89
C ASP A 54 -4.59 -21.59 -3.52
N PHE A 55 -4.66 -21.01 -2.31
CA PHE A 55 -3.67 -20.03 -1.86
C PHE A 55 -2.28 -20.66 -1.69
N SER A 56 -2.17 -21.87 -1.15
CA SER A 56 -0.88 -22.54 -0.98
C SER A 56 -0.26 -22.97 -2.32
N SER A 57 -1.07 -23.50 -3.25
CA SER A 57 -0.55 -24.09 -4.50
C SER A 57 -0.45 -23.11 -5.69
N ARG A 58 -1.34 -22.12 -5.78
CA ARG A 58 -1.50 -21.28 -6.98
C ARG A 58 -1.13 -19.82 -6.79
N LEU A 59 -0.90 -19.34 -5.56
CA LEU A 59 -0.47 -17.96 -5.33
C LEU A 59 0.92 -17.74 -5.95
N GLY A 60 1.00 -16.78 -6.88
CA GLY A 60 2.20 -16.46 -7.65
C GLY A 60 2.48 -17.35 -8.87
N ASN A 61 1.70 -18.41 -9.06
CA ASN A 61 1.83 -19.34 -10.20
C ASN A 61 0.65 -19.29 -11.17
N ASP A 62 -0.39 -18.49 -10.84
CA ASP A 62 -1.62 -18.38 -11.61
C ASP A 62 -1.95 -16.90 -11.90
N PRO A 63 -2.31 -16.52 -13.14
CA PRO A 63 -2.62 -15.12 -13.47
C PRO A 63 -3.81 -14.52 -12.69
N GLY A 64 -4.69 -15.36 -12.14
CA GLY A 64 -5.78 -14.98 -11.24
C GLY A 64 -5.39 -14.94 -9.77
N ARG A 65 -4.18 -15.38 -9.40
CA ARG A 65 -3.60 -15.28 -8.05
C ARG A 65 -2.18 -14.72 -8.15
N PRO A 66 -2.04 -13.45 -8.57
CA PRO A 66 -0.74 -12.82 -8.79
C PRO A 66 0.18 -12.87 -7.56
N ALA A 67 1.49 -13.00 -7.82
CA ALA A 67 2.55 -12.92 -6.82
C ALA A 67 2.61 -11.51 -6.20
N VAL A 68 3.34 -11.35 -5.08
CA VAL A 68 3.53 -10.03 -4.43
C VAL A 68 4.03 -8.98 -5.43
N ALA A 69 5.05 -9.31 -6.23
CA ALA A 69 5.61 -8.41 -7.24
C ALA A 69 4.60 -8.03 -8.34
N GLU A 70 3.77 -8.98 -8.76
CA GLU A 70 2.73 -8.74 -9.77
C GLU A 70 1.59 -7.87 -9.22
N ARG A 71 1.19 -8.07 -7.96
CA ARG A 71 0.19 -7.20 -7.28
C ARG A 71 0.73 -5.79 -7.07
N ALA A 72 2.01 -5.67 -6.70
CA ALA A 72 2.70 -4.40 -6.64
C ALA A 72 2.72 -3.69 -8.00
N ALA A 73 3.00 -4.42 -9.08
CA ALA A 73 3.01 -3.88 -10.44
C ALA A 73 1.60 -3.48 -10.93
N LEU A 74 0.56 -4.28 -10.61
CA LEU A 74 -0.83 -3.97 -10.96
C LEU A 74 -1.29 -2.63 -10.36
N SER A 75 -1.00 -2.42 -9.08
CA SER A 75 -1.31 -1.16 -8.40
C SER A 75 -0.36 -0.01 -8.80
N GLY A 76 0.94 -0.30 -8.94
CA GLY A 76 1.97 0.69 -9.26
C GLY A 76 1.77 1.36 -10.62
N ARG A 77 1.36 0.62 -11.66
CA ARG A 77 1.05 1.18 -13.00
C ARG A 77 0.05 2.35 -12.98
N VAL A 78 -0.79 2.44 -11.96
CA VAL A 78 -1.71 3.56 -11.77
C VAL A 78 -1.13 4.53 -10.73
N LEU A 79 -0.79 4.03 -9.54
CA LEU A 79 -0.46 4.87 -8.39
C LEU A 79 0.89 5.58 -8.53
N ASP A 80 1.86 4.99 -9.22
CA ASP A 80 3.18 5.59 -9.40
C ASP A 80 3.10 6.89 -10.23
N GLY A 81 2.13 6.98 -11.14
CA GLY A 81 1.84 8.20 -11.91
C GLY A 81 1.08 9.28 -11.13
N LEU A 82 0.65 8.98 -9.90
CA LEU A 82 -0.09 9.89 -9.01
C LEU A 82 0.71 10.27 -7.76
N ALA A 83 1.91 9.71 -7.59
CA ALA A 83 2.69 9.84 -6.36
C ALA A 83 2.92 11.32 -6.03
N VAL A 84 3.51 12.07 -6.98
CA VAL A 84 3.92 13.47 -6.78
C VAL A 84 2.74 14.35 -6.35
N GLU A 85 1.61 14.23 -7.04
CA GLU A 85 0.40 15.00 -6.74
C GLU A 85 -0.22 14.57 -5.40
N ALA A 86 -0.18 13.27 -5.08
CA ALA A 86 -0.63 12.77 -3.79
C ALA A 86 0.26 13.28 -2.63
N ALA A 87 1.59 13.33 -2.80
CA ALA A 87 2.50 13.96 -1.84
C ALA A 87 2.20 15.45 -1.68
N ALA A 88 1.96 16.16 -2.78
CA ALA A 88 1.62 17.58 -2.73
C ALA A 88 0.33 17.83 -1.91
N VAL A 89 -0.70 17.01 -2.10
CA VAL A 89 -1.94 17.06 -1.30
C VAL A 89 -1.65 16.79 0.18
N ARG A 90 -0.89 15.74 0.52
CA ARG A 90 -0.52 15.44 1.91
C ARG A 90 0.28 16.58 2.56
N LYS A 91 1.23 17.17 1.83
CA LYS A 91 2.05 18.30 2.30
C LYS A 91 1.19 19.54 2.54
N ALA A 92 0.31 19.87 1.60
CA ALA A 92 -0.63 20.97 1.76
C ALA A 92 -1.55 20.74 2.97
N ALA A 93 -2.01 19.51 3.19
CA ALA A 93 -2.86 19.14 4.32
C ALA A 93 -2.16 19.30 5.67
N ILE A 94 -0.92 18.84 5.79
CA ILE A 94 -0.10 19.08 6.99
C ILE A 94 0.01 20.58 7.28
N VAL A 95 0.39 21.39 6.30
CA VAL A 95 0.57 22.83 6.51
C VAL A 95 -0.76 23.53 6.82
N PHE A 96 -1.85 23.15 6.13
CA PHE A 96 -3.17 23.71 6.36
C PHE A 96 -3.69 23.37 7.76
N THR A 97 -3.66 22.10 8.18
CA THR A 97 -4.18 21.70 9.50
C THR A 97 -3.31 22.23 10.65
N GLU A 98 -2.00 22.28 10.50
CA GLU A 98 -1.10 22.73 11.58
C GLU A 98 -0.95 24.25 11.69
N ARG A 99 -1.14 24.99 10.58
CA ARG A 99 -0.84 26.44 10.50
C ARG A 99 -1.97 27.28 9.92
N GLY A 100 -3.11 26.67 9.61
CA GLY A 100 -4.26 27.29 8.91
C GLY A 100 -5.11 28.24 9.73
N THR A 101 -4.56 28.92 10.73
CA THR A 101 -5.33 29.87 11.56
C THR A 101 -5.02 31.32 11.21
N GLY A 102 -6.04 32.19 11.35
CA GLY A 102 -5.89 33.63 11.20
C GLY A 102 -5.58 34.07 9.76
N ALA A 103 -4.67 35.03 9.61
CA ALA A 103 -4.42 35.69 8.33
C ALA A 103 -3.83 34.77 7.23
N ALA A 104 -3.29 33.61 7.58
CA ALA A 104 -2.70 32.67 6.63
C ALA A 104 -3.73 31.72 5.97
N GLU A 105 -4.91 31.57 6.58
CA GLU A 105 -5.93 30.59 6.17
C GLU A 105 -6.30 30.66 4.68
N PRO A 106 -6.63 31.84 4.10
CA PRO A 106 -7.04 31.90 2.68
C PRO A 106 -5.92 31.47 1.73
N ARG A 107 -4.66 31.76 2.07
CA ARG A 107 -3.49 31.37 1.27
C ARG A 107 -3.26 29.87 1.34
N LEU A 108 -3.38 29.27 2.52
CA LEU A 108 -3.19 27.84 2.71
C LEU A 108 -4.33 27.02 2.08
N ARG A 109 -5.58 27.50 2.19
CA ARG A 109 -6.72 26.90 1.47
C ARG A 109 -6.53 26.93 -0.04
N ARG A 110 -6.02 28.04 -0.60
CA ARG A 110 -5.69 28.13 -2.02
C ARG A 110 -4.65 27.09 -2.44
N ALA A 111 -3.57 26.94 -1.66
CA ALA A 111 -2.55 25.92 -1.93
C ALA A 111 -3.12 24.49 -1.87
N GLY A 112 -4.03 24.22 -0.92
CA GLY A 112 -4.78 22.97 -0.85
C GLY A 112 -5.61 22.71 -2.10
N ARG A 113 -6.37 23.71 -2.56
CA ARG A 113 -7.15 23.63 -3.80
C ARG A 113 -6.28 23.36 -5.03
N GLU A 114 -5.15 24.06 -5.15
CA GLU A 114 -4.20 23.86 -6.25
C GLU A 114 -3.67 22.42 -6.26
N ALA A 115 -3.28 21.87 -5.09
CA ALA A 115 -2.81 20.50 -4.97
C ALA A 115 -3.91 19.46 -5.30
N VAL A 116 -5.14 19.67 -4.81
CA VAL A 116 -6.28 18.79 -5.12
C VAL A 116 -6.65 18.83 -6.60
N THR A 117 -6.61 20.01 -7.22
CA THR A 117 -6.87 20.18 -8.66
C THR A 117 -5.82 19.42 -9.48
N ALA A 118 -4.54 19.55 -9.14
CA ALA A 118 -3.48 18.80 -9.80
C ALA A 118 -3.65 17.28 -9.64
N LEU A 119 -4.07 16.82 -8.46
CA LEU A 119 -4.37 15.40 -8.24
C LEU A 119 -5.57 14.92 -9.07
N GLN A 120 -6.63 15.73 -9.19
CA GLN A 120 -7.79 15.42 -10.05
C GLN A 120 -7.35 15.24 -11.51
N GLU A 121 -6.59 16.20 -12.05
CA GLU A 121 -6.05 16.15 -13.42
C GLU A 121 -5.13 14.93 -13.61
N ALA A 122 -4.33 14.56 -12.60
CA ALA A 122 -3.51 13.36 -12.62
C ALA A 122 -4.33 12.07 -12.63
N CYS A 123 -5.38 12.00 -11.80
CA CYS A 123 -6.31 10.88 -11.76
C CYS A 123 -7.01 10.66 -13.11
N GLU A 124 -7.47 11.73 -13.78
CA GLU A 124 -8.09 11.66 -15.10
C GLU A 124 -7.16 11.01 -16.15
N ARG A 125 -5.84 11.24 -16.07
CA ARG A 125 -4.86 10.65 -17.00
C ARG A 125 -4.69 9.14 -16.85
N VAL A 126 -4.95 8.59 -15.66
CA VAL A 126 -4.77 7.15 -15.38
C VAL A 126 -6.08 6.37 -15.43
N GLU A 127 -7.20 7.04 -15.74
CA GLU A 127 -8.47 6.38 -15.95
C GLU A 127 -8.45 5.44 -17.18
N GLY A 128 -9.33 4.44 -17.17
CA GLY A 128 -9.56 3.58 -18.32
C GLY A 128 -9.40 2.10 -18.06
N SER A 129 -9.08 1.35 -19.11
CA SER A 129 -9.02 -0.12 -19.08
C SER A 129 -7.94 -0.68 -18.15
N PRO A 130 -6.72 -0.11 -18.05
CA PRO A 130 -5.71 -0.57 -17.11
C PRO A 130 -6.16 -0.48 -15.65
N LEU A 131 -6.73 0.66 -15.24
CA LEU A 131 -7.29 0.88 -13.89
C LEU A 131 -8.36 -0.17 -13.56
N ARG A 132 -9.36 -0.35 -14.44
CA ARG A 132 -10.43 -1.33 -14.24
C ARG A 132 -9.95 -2.79 -14.24
N LEU A 133 -8.85 -3.09 -14.93
CA LEU A 133 -8.26 -4.42 -14.92
C LEU A 133 -7.53 -4.69 -13.60
N ALA A 134 -6.72 -3.72 -13.14
CA ALA A 134 -6.01 -3.82 -11.87
C ALA A 134 -6.98 -3.94 -10.70
N ASP A 135 -8.00 -3.07 -10.66
CA ASP A 135 -9.03 -3.05 -9.61
C ASP A 135 -9.74 -4.40 -9.51
N ARG A 136 -10.31 -4.91 -10.62
CA ARG A 136 -10.98 -6.22 -10.64
C ARG A 136 -10.07 -7.38 -10.24
N ARG A 137 -8.80 -7.37 -10.67
CA ARG A 137 -7.87 -8.47 -10.34
C ARG A 137 -7.49 -8.48 -8.87
N LEU A 138 -7.22 -7.31 -8.29
CA LEU A 138 -6.91 -7.20 -6.88
C LEU A 138 -8.15 -7.49 -6.03
N ASP A 139 -9.31 -6.96 -6.42
CA ASP A 139 -10.58 -7.24 -5.75
C ASP A 139 -10.87 -8.74 -5.68
N ALA A 140 -10.68 -9.48 -6.77
CA ALA A 140 -10.91 -10.92 -6.79
C ALA A 140 -10.02 -11.69 -5.79
N VAL A 141 -8.76 -11.30 -5.63
CA VAL A 141 -7.83 -11.95 -4.68
C VAL A 141 -8.18 -11.55 -3.24
N PHE A 142 -8.49 -10.28 -2.99
CA PHE A 142 -8.90 -9.79 -1.68
C PHE A 142 -10.26 -10.34 -1.23
N GLY A 143 -11.20 -10.53 -2.15
CA GLY A 143 -12.50 -11.17 -1.88
C GLY A 143 -12.32 -12.59 -1.35
N ARG A 144 -11.45 -13.38 -2.00
CA ARG A 144 -11.10 -14.74 -1.53
C ARG A 144 -10.39 -14.72 -0.18
N ALA A 145 -9.44 -13.81 0.01
CA ALA A 145 -8.75 -13.64 1.29
C ALA A 145 -9.75 -13.33 2.41
N ARG A 146 -10.71 -12.44 2.15
CA ARG A 146 -11.78 -12.12 3.08
C ARG A 146 -12.68 -13.32 3.38
N ASP A 147 -13.05 -14.13 2.38
CA ASP A 147 -13.89 -15.31 2.59
C ASP A 147 -13.20 -16.34 3.51
N VAL A 148 -11.87 -16.48 3.42
CA VAL A 148 -11.06 -17.28 4.35
C VAL A 148 -11.06 -16.66 5.75
N LEU A 149 -10.71 -15.37 5.87
CA LEU A 149 -10.56 -14.68 7.16
C LEU A 149 -11.90 -14.48 7.90
N GLY A 150 -13.00 -14.42 7.15
CA GLY A 150 -14.35 -14.31 7.69
C GLY A 150 -14.93 -15.65 8.14
N ASN A 151 -14.24 -16.76 7.89
CA ASN A 151 -14.73 -18.07 8.29
C ASN A 151 -14.44 -18.35 9.79
N PRO A 152 -15.47 -18.62 10.62
CA PRO A 152 -15.29 -18.86 12.05
C PRO A 152 -14.39 -20.08 12.37
N ALA A 153 -14.43 -21.13 11.54
CA ALA A 153 -13.63 -22.32 11.78
C ALA A 153 -12.13 -22.07 11.54
N VAL A 154 -11.79 -21.22 10.55
CA VAL A 154 -10.40 -20.79 10.32
C VAL A 154 -9.91 -19.92 11.47
N ALA A 155 -10.66 -18.89 11.85
CA ALA A 155 -10.27 -18.01 12.97
C ALA A 155 -10.17 -18.77 14.31
N GLY A 156 -11.03 -19.76 14.52
CA GLY A 156 -11.05 -20.61 15.70
C GLY A 156 -9.77 -21.43 15.90
N VAL A 157 -9.06 -21.82 14.83
CA VAL A 157 -7.76 -22.50 14.90
C VAL A 157 -6.72 -21.65 15.64
N PHE A 158 -6.83 -20.33 15.52
CA PHE A 158 -5.92 -19.36 16.14
C PHE A 158 -6.48 -18.75 17.43
N GLY A 159 -7.65 -19.21 17.90
CA GLY A 159 -8.31 -18.64 19.08
C GLY A 159 -8.78 -17.20 18.91
N ALA A 160 -9.05 -16.77 17.67
CA ALA A 160 -9.51 -15.43 17.32
C ALA A 160 -10.95 -15.43 16.80
N SER A 161 -11.58 -14.26 16.81
CA SER A 161 -12.86 -14.05 16.12
C SER A 161 -12.63 -13.87 14.62
N PRO A 162 -13.53 -14.38 13.75
CA PRO A 162 -13.49 -14.07 12.33
C PRO A 162 -13.70 -12.57 12.10
N ILE A 163 -13.23 -12.06 10.96
CA ILE A 163 -13.56 -10.70 10.56
C ILE A 163 -15.04 -10.62 10.17
N ASP A 164 -15.67 -9.48 10.46
CA ASP A 164 -17.03 -9.23 9.97
C ASP A 164 -16.97 -8.90 8.48
N THR A 165 -17.54 -9.77 7.65
CA THR A 165 -17.60 -9.57 6.20
C THR A 165 -18.81 -8.75 5.76
N GLY A 166 -19.75 -8.45 6.66
CA GLY A 166 -20.90 -7.58 6.43
C GLY A 166 -21.78 -7.97 5.22
N GLY A 167 -21.64 -9.19 4.70
CA GLY A 167 -22.31 -9.68 3.48
C GLY A 167 -22.03 -8.86 2.20
N THR A 168 -21.12 -7.89 2.23
CA THR A 168 -20.87 -6.95 1.14
C THR A 168 -19.47 -7.18 0.58
N SER A 169 -19.30 -7.09 -0.75
CA SER A 169 -18.06 -7.39 -1.50
C SER A 169 -16.89 -6.42 -1.24
N CYS A 170 -16.87 -5.66 -0.13
CA CYS A 170 -16.06 -4.45 -0.04
C CYS A 170 -14.88 -4.54 0.95
N LEU A 171 -13.77 -3.87 0.61
CA LEU A 171 -12.57 -3.64 1.44
C LEU A 171 -12.80 -3.15 2.89
N PRO A 172 -13.84 -2.36 3.22
CA PRO A 172 -14.11 -1.91 4.59
C PRO A 172 -14.11 -3.00 5.67
N SER A 173 -14.51 -4.24 5.35
CA SER A 173 -14.46 -5.36 6.31
C SER A 173 -13.04 -5.64 6.83
N LEU A 174 -12.02 -5.39 6.00
CA LEU A 174 -10.60 -5.60 6.34
C LEU A 174 -10.01 -4.46 7.18
N LEU A 175 -10.76 -3.39 7.40
CA LEU A 175 -10.33 -2.23 8.20
C LEU A 175 -10.83 -2.30 9.66
N GLY A 176 -11.49 -3.40 10.04
CA GLY A 176 -12.02 -3.62 11.38
C GLY A 176 -10.96 -3.98 12.41
N ARG A 177 -11.31 -3.86 13.70
CA ARG A 177 -10.43 -4.23 14.82
C ARG A 177 -10.16 -5.73 14.82
N GLU A 178 -11.15 -6.52 14.45
CA GLU A 178 -11.15 -7.97 14.38
C GLU A 178 -9.99 -8.46 13.51
N MET A 179 -9.73 -7.79 12.38
CA MET A 179 -8.62 -8.09 11.49
C MET A 179 -7.25 -7.91 12.18
N THR A 180 -7.08 -6.88 13.02
CA THR A 180 -5.81 -6.69 13.76
C THR A 180 -5.58 -7.76 14.81
N VAL A 181 -6.66 -8.22 15.47
CA VAL A 181 -6.60 -9.29 16.48
C VAL A 181 -6.29 -10.62 15.81
N LEU A 182 -6.97 -10.92 14.69
CA LEU A 182 -6.70 -12.12 13.91
C LEU A 182 -5.28 -12.14 13.35
N TYR A 183 -4.79 -11.00 12.82
CA TYR A 183 -3.42 -10.87 12.34
C TYR A 183 -2.39 -11.20 13.43
N ASP A 184 -2.59 -10.67 14.64
CA ASP A 184 -1.69 -10.92 15.78
C ASP A 184 -1.74 -12.38 16.25
N ALA A 185 -2.93 -12.99 16.31
CA ALA A 185 -3.12 -14.39 16.70
C ALA A 185 -2.45 -15.38 15.73
N VAL A 186 -2.60 -15.14 14.42
CA VAL A 186 -1.93 -15.93 13.38
C VAL A 186 -0.42 -15.71 13.44
N ALA A 187 0.05 -14.47 13.58
CA ALA A 187 1.47 -14.15 13.71
C ALA A 187 2.13 -14.82 14.93
N ALA A 188 1.39 -14.99 16.03
CA ALA A 188 1.86 -15.69 17.22
C ALA A 188 1.93 -17.22 17.05
N THR A 189 1.17 -17.78 16.10
CA THR A 189 1.05 -19.22 15.88
C THR A 189 1.94 -19.71 14.74
N VAL A 190 1.99 -18.96 13.64
CA VAL A 190 2.69 -19.34 12.41
C VAL A 190 4.11 -18.77 12.44
N THR A 191 5.10 -19.65 12.35
CA THR A 191 6.51 -19.24 12.39
C THR A 191 6.98 -18.83 10.99
N ARG A 192 6.73 -17.58 10.59
CA ARG A 192 7.36 -16.99 9.39
C ARG A 192 8.16 -15.72 9.73
N PRO A 193 9.29 -15.47 9.03
CA PRO A 193 10.12 -14.29 9.24
C PRO A 193 9.32 -12.98 9.18
N GLU A 194 8.36 -12.87 8.25
CA GLU A 194 7.50 -11.70 8.06
C GLU A 194 6.62 -11.35 9.27
N PHE A 195 6.33 -12.34 10.13
CA PHE A 195 5.55 -12.16 11.36
C PHE A 195 6.43 -12.04 12.62
N THR A 196 7.76 -12.15 12.50
CA THR A 196 8.64 -12.02 13.67
C THR A 196 8.73 -10.56 14.13
N GLY A 197 8.20 -10.27 15.33
CA GLY A 197 8.33 -8.93 15.95
C GLY A 197 7.26 -8.62 17.02
N LEU A 198 7.64 -7.86 18.05
CA LEU A 198 6.81 -7.55 19.23
C LEU A 198 5.66 -6.56 18.97
N ARG A 199 5.31 -6.24 17.72
CA ARG A 199 4.40 -5.11 17.38
C ARG A 199 3.49 -5.35 16.17
N GLN A 200 3.14 -6.60 15.86
CA GLN A 200 2.35 -6.94 14.67
C GLN A 200 0.95 -6.32 14.67
N GLN A 201 0.24 -6.37 15.80
CA GLN A 201 -1.08 -5.71 15.92
C GLN A 201 -1.03 -4.20 15.61
N ARG A 202 -0.04 -3.47 16.16
CA ARG A 202 0.11 -2.02 15.94
C ARG A 202 0.43 -1.71 14.48
N ARG A 203 1.27 -2.55 13.86
CA ARG A 203 1.65 -2.45 12.46
C ARG A 203 0.44 -2.66 11.54
N MET A 204 -0.34 -3.72 11.76
CA MET A 204 -1.57 -3.96 10.99
C MET A 204 -2.59 -2.82 11.15
N ALA A 205 -2.78 -2.32 12.38
CA ALA A 205 -3.65 -1.17 12.62
C ALA A 205 -3.16 0.09 11.88
N ALA A 206 -1.85 0.29 11.74
CA ALA A 206 -1.29 1.40 10.95
C ALA A 206 -1.56 1.21 9.45
N PHE A 207 -1.38 0.00 8.90
CA PHE A 207 -1.75 -0.31 7.51
C PHE A 207 -3.23 -0.03 7.23
N GLN A 208 -4.14 -0.42 8.12
CA GLN A 208 -5.58 -0.15 7.98
C GLN A 208 -5.89 1.35 7.99
N ARG A 209 -5.26 2.13 8.88
CA ARG A 209 -5.45 3.58 8.92
C ARG A 209 -4.96 4.23 7.63
N VAL A 210 -3.78 3.83 7.15
CA VAL A 210 -3.21 4.32 5.89
C VAL A 210 -4.11 3.96 4.72
N ALA A 211 -4.54 2.71 4.61
CA ALA A 211 -5.45 2.24 3.56
C ALA A 211 -6.74 3.06 3.53
N ARG A 212 -7.39 3.21 4.69
CA ARG A 212 -8.66 3.95 4.82
C ARG A 212 -8.50 5.41 4.42
N ARG A 213 -7.54 6.11 5.05
CA ARG A 213 -7.37 7.55 4.84
C ARG A 213 -6.87 7.88 3.44
N GLY A 214 -5.97 7.07 2.88
CA GLY A 214 -5.54 7.25 1.50
C GLY A 214 -6.69 7.06 0.51
N ALA A 215 -7.46 5.97 0.65
CA ALA A 215 -8.62 5.73 -0.21
C ALA A 215 -9.70 6.82 -0.09
N GLU A 216 -10.01 7.25 1.15
CA GLU A 216 -10.91 8.37 1.41
C GLU A 216 -10.38 9.68 0.81
N THR A 217 -9.07 9.94 0.89
CA THR A 217 -8.46 11.14 0.30
C THR A 217 -8.66 11.16 -1.22
N PHE A 218 -8.37 10.06 -1.92
CA PHE A 218 -8.64 9.97 -3.36
C PHE A 218 -10.13 10.15 -3.67
N ALA A 219 -11.02 9.54 -2.89
CA ALA A 219 -12.46 9.67 -3.10
C ALA A 219 -12.95 11.12 -2.93
N LEU A 220 -12.54 11.79 -1.84
CA LEU A 220 -12.93 13.15 -1.52
C LEU A 220 -12.29 14.17 -2.47
N ALA A 221 -11.01 13.99 -2.80
CA ALA A 221 -10.32 14.85 -3.76
C ALA A 221 -11.02 14.86 -5.12
N MET A 222 -11.49 13.73 -5.63
CA MET A 222 -12.17 13.66 -6.94
C MET A 222 -13.53 14.37 -6.99
N VAL A 223 -14.16 14.63 -5.84
CA VAL A 223 -15.47 15.28 -5.77
C VAL A 223 -15.43 16.68 -5.15
N ALA A 224 -14.25 17.13 -4.72
CA ALA A 224 -14.06 18.44 -4.10
C ALA A 224 -14.32 19.58 -5.10
N LYS A 225 -15.31 20.42 -4.80
CA LYS A 225 -15.77 21.54 -5.66
C LYS A 225 -15.87 22.87 -4.91
N ASP A 226 -16.05 22.82 -3.61
CA ASP A 226 -16.25 23.97 -2.72
C ASP A 226 -15.30 23.90 -1.51
N ASP A 227 -15.37 24.90 -0.63
CA ASP A 227 -14.50 24.98 0.56
C ASP A 227 -14.77 23.82 1.53
N GLU A 228 -16.02 23.38 1.70
CA GLU A 228 -16.38 22.31 2.65
C GLU A 228 -15.84 20.95 2.19
N SER A 229 -16.06 20.60 0.92
CA SER A 229 -15.54 19.36 0.33
C SER A 229 -14.02 19.37 0.20
N LEU A 230 -13.41 20.53 -0.02
CA LEU A 230 -11.95 20.70 0.06
C LEU A 230 -11.45 20.43 1.49
N ASP A 231 -12.03 21.08 2.51
CA ASP A 231 -11.60 20.91 3.90
C ASP A 231 -11.72 19.44 4.35
N ALA A 232 -12.77 18.73 3.91
CA ALA A 232 -12.92 17.29 4.15
C ALA A 232 -11.80 16.46 3.48
N ALA A 233 -11.44 16.78 2.23
CA ALA A 233 -10.32 16.14 1.53
C ALA A 233 -8.98 16.41 2.25
N MET A 234 -8.76 17.64 2.71
CA MET A 234 -7.55 18.03 3.44
C MET A 234 -7.46 17.34 4.80
N GLU A 235 -8.55 17.22 5.55
CA GLU A 235 -8.58 16.48 6.82
C GLU A 235 -8.23 15.00 6.62
N SER A 236 -8.82 14.38 5.58
CA SER A 236 -8.52 12.98 5.24
C SER A 236 -7.05 12.80 4.83
N ALA A 237 -6.51 13.70 4.00
CA ALA A 237 -5.12 13.71 3.57
C ALA A 237 -4.13 13.91 4.72
N TYR A 238 -4.49 14.76 5.70
CA TYR A 238 -3.71 14.92 6.92
C TYR A 238 -3.70 13.63 7.76
N GLY A 239 -4.86 12.99 7.93
CA GLY A 239 -4.97 11.68 8.58
C GLY A 239 -4.15 10.60 7.87
N TRP A 240 -4.12 10.64 6.54
CA TRP A 240 -3.28 9.77 5.72
C TRP A 240 -1.79 10.02 5.98
N ALA A 241 -1.34 11.28 5.94
CA ALA A 241 0.04 11.66 6.21
C ALA A 241 0.50 11.21 7.61
N ARG A 242 -0.33 11.37 8.64
CA ARG A 242 -0.05 10.87 9.99
C ARG A 242 0.05 9.35 10.06
N GLY A 243 -0.84 8.64 9.37
CA GLY A 243 -0.76 7.18 9.28
C GLY A 243 0.55 6.69 8.65
N LEU A 244 1.04 7.37 7.61
CA LEU A 244 2.34 7.06 7.01
C LEU A 244 3.50 7.34 7.97
N GLN A 245 3.46 8.46 8.72
CA GLN A 245 4.46 8.76 9.75
C GLN A 245 4.53 7.67 10.84
N ASP A 246 3.37 7.15 11.28
CA ASP A 246 3.31 6.04 12.24
C ASP A 246 4.01 4.77 11.70
N LEU A 247 3.87 4.49 10.40
CA LEU A 247 4.56 3.37 9.75
C LEU A 247 6.07 3.61 9.70
N ILE A 248 6.51 4.80 9.27
CA ILE A 248 7.95 5.16 9.21
C ILE A 248 8.63 5.00 10.57
N ALA A 249 7.96 5.40 11.65
CA ALA A 249 8.50 5.29 13.00
C ALA A 249 8.79 3.84 13.44
N GLY A 250 8.21 2.85 12.75
CA GLY A 250 8.48 1.43 12.96
C GLY A 250 9.62 0.85 12.10
N ILE A 251 10.17 1.62 11.17
CA ILE A 251 11.18 1.16 10.20
C ILE A 251 12.57 1.62 10.65
N ASP A 252 13.53 0.68 10.66
CA ASP A 252 14.96 1.03 10.76
C ASP A 252 15.45 1.47 9.38
N VAL A 253 15.25 2.76 9.10
CA VAL A 253 15.55 3.35 7.79
C VAL A 253 17.04 3.17 7.42
N ALA A 254 17.95 3.36 8.39
CA ALA A 254 19.38 3.17 8.16
C ALA A 254 19.69 1.73 7.73
N ARG A 255 19.09 0.74 8.42
CA ARG A 255 19.21 -0.67 8.05
C ARG A 255 18.59 -0.97 6.69
N ALA A 256 17.44 -0.38 6.35
CA ALA A 256 16.78 -0.56 5.06
C ALA A 256 17.70 -0.19 3.88
N TRP A 257 18.59 0.77 4.04
CA TRP A 257 19.52 1.16 2.98
C TRP A 257 20.77 0.28 2.88
N VAL A 258 21.18 -0.41 3.95
CA VAL A 258 22.41 -1.24 3.96
C VAL A 258 22.14 -2.74 3.88
N ASP A 259 20.99 -3.20 4.37
CA ASP A 259 20.61 -4.62 4.43
C ASP A 259 19.47 -4.89 3.44
N ARG A 260 19.81 -5.39 2.24
CA ARG A 260 18.82 -5.75 1.22
C ARG A 260 17.78 -6.76 1.73
N ARG A 261 18.15 -7.68 2.62
CA ARG A 261 17.18 -8.66 3.15
C ARG A 261 16.14 -7.97 4.03
N TYR A 262 16.57 -7.02 4.84
CA TYR A 262 15.64 -6.20 5.63
C TYR A 262 14.73 -5.36 4.73
N LEU A 263 15.29 -4.70 3.70
CA LEU A 263 14.50 -3.93 2.72
C LEU A 263 13.43 -4.80 2.03
N PHE A 264 13.78 -6.00 1.58
CA PHE A 264 12.83 -6.92 0.95
C PHE A 264 11.83 -7.54 1.93
N ALA A 265 12.13 -7.54 3.24
CA ALA A 265 11.19 -7.97 4.28
C ALA A 265 10.16 -6.88 4.66
N LEU A 266 10.36 -5.64 4.22
CA LEU A 266 9.39 -4.57 4.38
C LEU A 266 8.18 -4.80 3.46
N GLN A 267 7.00 -4.47 3.97
CA GLN A 267 5.77 -4.49 3.20
C GLN A 267 5.78 -3.38 2.16
N LEU A 268 4.97 -3.51 1.10
CA LEU A 268 4.94 -2.50 0.03
C LEU A 268 4.74 -1.07 0.57
N PRO A 269 3.77 -0.79 1.46
CA PRO A 269 3.52 0.58 1.92
C PRO A 269 4.65 1.15 2.78
N GLU A 270 5.46 0.28 3.38
CA GLU A 270 6.65 0.69 4.14
C GLU A 270 7.81 1.03 3.22
N ARG A 271 7.96 0.29 2.11
CA ARG A 271 8.96 0.59 1.08
C ARG A 271 8.65 1.90 0.37
N ASP A 272 7.37 2.14 0.07
CA ASP A 272 6.91 3.33 -0.65
C ASP A 272 7.16 4.64 0.11
N ILE A 273 7.30 4.58 1.44
CA ILE A 273 7.51 5.75 2.31
C ILE A 273 8.95 5.87 2.83
N LEU A 274 9.86 4.98 2.40
CA LEU A 274 11.26 5.12 2.75
C LEU A 274 11.78 6.44 2.15
N PRO A 275 12.48 7.27 2.95
CA PRO A 275 13.16 8.40 2.40
C PRO A 275 14.26 7.94 1.44
N VAL A 276 14.71 8.87 0.59
CA VAL A 276 15.84 8.65 -0.30
C VAL A 276 17.00 8.05 0.47
N ASN A 277 17.67 7.06 -0.12
CA ASN A 277 18.98 6.69 0.38
C ASN A 277 19.91 7.91 0.28
N PRO A 278 20.41 8.47 1.41
CA PRO A 278 21.31 9.62 1.38
C PRO A 278 22.66 9.28 0.75
N VAL A 279 23.02 8.00 0.72
CA VAL A 279 24.17 7.45 -0.01
C VAL A 279 23.75 7.04 -1.41
N GLY A 280 22.73 7.69 -1.99
CA GLY A 280 22.48 7.60 -3.43
C GLY A 280 23.83 7.63 -4.12
N GLU A 281 24.10 6.70 -5.02
CA GLU A 281 25.33 6.71 -5.79
C GLU A 281 25.44 8.09 -6.41
N VAL A 282 26.18 8.99 -5.75
CA VAL A 282 26.63 10.23 -6.31
C VAL A 282 27.67 9.73 -7.28
N GLU A 283 27.26 9.48 -8.52
CA GLU A 283 28.19 9.59 -9.63
C GLU A 283 28.70 11.02 -9.57
N LEU A 284 29.79 11.19 -8.84
CA LEU A 284 30.66 12.33 -8.96
C LEU A 284 31.21 12.20 -10.39
N ASP A 285 30.56 12.89 -11.32
CA ASP A 285 30.99 13.05 -12.70
C ASP A 285 32.27 13.92 -12.72
N VAL A 286 33.33 13.39 -12.11
CA VAL A 286 34.67 13.97 -12.11
C VAL A 286 35.46 13.16 -13.14
N PRO A 287 35.97 13.80 -14.21
CA PRO A 287 36.86 13.13 -15.14
C PRO A 287 38.14 12.74 -14.38
N GLY A 288 38.20 11.50 -13.88
CA GLY A 288 39.35 11.00 -13.13
C GLY A 288 39.05 10.01 -12.00
N LEU A 289 37.80 9.85 -11.56
CA LEU A 289 37.43 8.87 -10.53
C LEU A 289 36.66 7.67 -11.13
N GLN A 290 37.23 7.03 -12.15
CA GLN A 290 36.81 5.69 -12.57
C GLN A 290 37.34 4.66 -11.57
N VAL A 291 36.69 4.55 -10.41
CA VAL A 291 36.82 3.35 -9.58
C VAL A 291 35.95 2.28 -10.22
N MET A 292 36.62 1.31 -10.85
CA MET A 292 36.11 0.07 -11.45
C MET A 292 34.66 -0.29 -11.11
N ALA A 293 33.69 0.36 -11.77
CA ALA A 293 32.34 -0.15 -11.90
C ALA A 293 32.36 -1.16 -13.06
N ALA A 294 31.81 -2.35 -12.82
CA ALA A 294 31.75 -3.41 -13.80
C ALA A 294 31.10 -2.92 -15.10
N GLU A 295 31.87 -2.93 -16.19
CA GLU A 295 31.39 -2.60 -17.53
C GLU A 295 30.20 -3.51 -17.89
N GLY A 296 29.04 -2.92 -18.20
CA GLY A 296 27.97 -3.62 -18.93
C GLY A 296 26.55 -3.58 -18.35
N LEU A 297 26.26 -2.81 -17.30
CA LEU A 297 24.88 -2.64 -16.81
C LEU A 297 24.38 -1.20 -17.05
N PRO A 298 23.14 -0.99 -17.54
CA PRO A 298 22.58 0.34 -17.71
C PRO A 298 22.47 1.03 -16.34
N HIS A 299 23.06 2.22 -16.23
CA HIS A 299 23.02 3.04 -15.02
C HIS A 299 21.63 3.64 -14.85
N THR A 300 20.98 3.34 -13.73
CA THR A 300 19.67 3.90 -13.39
C THR A 300 19.80 4.91 -12.27
N VAL A 301 19.53 6.18 -12.59
CA VAL A 301 19.61 7.28 -11.62
C VAL A 301 18.25 7.47 -10.96
N THR A 302 18.28 7.56 -9.62
CA THR A 302 17.09 7.78 -8.79
C THR A 302 17.07 9.24 -8.35
N LEU A 303 15.98 9.95 -8.62
CA LEU A 303 15.68 11.28 -8.06
C LEU A 303 14.55 11.16 -7.04
N THR A 304 14.42 12.17 -6.19
CA THR A 304 13.47 12.10 -5.08
C THR A 304 13.00 13.49 -4.73
N ILE A 305 11.70 13.63 -4.54
CA ILE A 305 11.05 14.89 -4.15
C ILE A 305 10.16 14.56 -2.95
N ASP A 306 10.38 15.24 -1.81
CA ASP A 306 9.50 15.21 -0.63
C ASP A 306 9.09 13.81 -0.09
N MET A 307 10.05 12.88 0.03
CA MET A 307 9.86 11.49 0.50
C MET A 307 9.24 10.51 -0.51
N GLU A 308 9.25 10.82 -1.80
CA GLU A 308 8.81 9.89 -2.86
C GLU A 308 9.88 9.67 -3.94
N ILE A 309 10.07 8.39 -4.33
CA ILE A 309 11.04 7.93 -5.33
C ILE A 309 10.56 8.26 -6.75
N CYS A 310 11.30 9.13 -7.45
CA CYS A 310 11.10 9.49 -8.85
C CYS A 310 12.34 9.15 -9.67
N CYS A 311 12.35 8.10 -10.50
CA CYS A 311 13.51 7.83 -11.36
C CYS A 311 13.64 8.93 -12.45
N SER A 312 14.86 9.39 -12.74
CA SER A 312 15.12 10.16 -13.97
C SER A 312 16.45 9.69 -14.56
N THR A 313 16.41 9.17 -15.79
CA THR A 313 17.61 8.91 -16.59
C THR A 313 17.53 9.74 -17.87
N ALA A 314 18.64 10.40 -18.22
CA ALA A 314 18.82 11.00 -19.52
C ALA A 314 18.92 9.86 -20.57
N GLY A 315 17.80 9.52 -21.22
CA GLY A 315 17.78 8.55 -22.32
C GLY A 315 16.58 7.61 -22.40
N CYS A 316 15.67 7.58 -21.42
CA CYS A 316 14.47 6.75 -21.49
C CYS A 316 13.32 7.44 -22.26
N VAL A 317 12.73 6.76 -23.25
CA VAL A 317 11.58 7.26 -24.03
C VAL A 317 10.26 7.18 -23.23
N SER A 318 10.21 6.40 -22.15
CA SER A 318 9.15 6.44 -21.14
C SER A 318 9.72 6.13 -19.76
N ILE A 319 9.51 7.03 -18.81
CA ILE A 319 9.89 6.86 -17.39
C ILE A 319 8.65 6.38 -16.64
N SER A 320 8.72 5.21 -16.01
CA SER A 320 7.79 4.84 -14.93
C SER A 320 8.54 4.91 -13.60
N CYS A 321 8.12 5.81 -12.71
CA CYS A 321 8.52 5.74 -11.31
C CYS A 321 8.11 4.37 -10.77
N GLN A 322 8.98 3.66 -10.06
CA GLN A 322 8.57 2.47 -9.32
C GLN A 322 8.73 2.78 -7.84
N SER A 323 7.61 2.77 -7.14
CA SER A 323 7.51 2.95 -5.69
C SER A 323 8.31 1.93 -4.85
N SER A 324 8.77 0.82 -5.45
CA SER A 324 9.48 -0.25 -4.76
C SER A 324 11.01 -0.11 -4.64
N GLY A 325 11.59 1.06 -4.91
CA GLY A 325 13.03 1.30 -4.68
C GLY A 325 13.98 0.64 -5.67
N GLY A 326 13.52 0.42 -6.91
CA GLY A 326 14.37 0.01 -8.01
C GLY A 326 13.88 0.63 -9.31
N CYS A 327 14.78 1.11 -10.16
CA CYS A 327 14.41 1.61 -11.47
C CYS A 327 14.58 0.46 -12.49
N ALA A 328 13.53 0.16 -13.26
CA ALA A 328 13.60 -0.78 -14.38
C ALA A 328 13.53 -0.01 -15.70
N CYS A 329 14.55 -0.16 -16.54
CA CYS A 329 14.49 0.26 -17.94
C CYS A 329 13.95 -0.92 -18.76
N GLU A 330 12.84 -0.75 -19.47
CA GLU A 330 12.53 -1.62 -20.61
C GLU A 330 13.45 -1.21 -21.77
N ALA A 331 14.14 -2.19 -22.35
CA ALA A 331 14.99 -2.00 -23.53
C ALA A 331 14.16 -1.86 -24.81
#